data_AF-A0A6I3XFA0-F1
#
_entry.id   AF-A0A6I3XFA0-F1
#
_cell.length_a   1.000
_cell.length_b   1.000
_cell.length_c   1.000
_cell.angle_alpha   90.00
_cell.angle_beta   90.00
_cell.angle_gamma   90.00
#
_symmetry.space_group_name_H-M   'P 1'
#
loop_
_entity.id
_entity.type
_entity.pdbx_description
1 polymer ?
#
loop_
_entity_poly.entity_id
_entity_poly.type
_entity_poly.pdbx_seq_one_letter_code
_entity_poly.pdbx_strand_id
1 'polypeptide(L)' 'MTIENESVVNIEALLSEVDVAMRRLADGTYQLCAVCQAPIDRERLVDNPLLTTCVQHPQLNESDDHE' A
#
# COMPACT_ATOMS: atom_id res chain seq x y z
N MET A 1 7.55 -4.17 30.72
CA MET A 1 8.06 -5.12 29.72
C MET A 1 6.89 -5.42 28.81
N THR A 2 6.76 -4.66 27.72
CA THR A 2 5.71 -4.87 26.73
C THR A 2 6.09 -6.12 25.95
N ILE A 3 5.18 -7.10 25.91
CA ILE A 3 5.31 -8.21 24.97
C ILE A 3 4.95 -7.62 23.61
N GLU A 4 5.95 -7.22 22.84
CA GLU A 4 5.75 -6.85 21.43
C GLU A 4 5.51 -8.15 20.67
N ASN A 5 4.24 -8.42 20.40
CA ASN A 5 3.87 -9.50 19.52
C ASN A 5 4.04 -9.02 18.08
N GLU A 6 5.15 -9.40 17.44
CA GLU A 6 5.49 -9.05 16.06
C GLU A 6 4.36 -9.32 15.07
N SER A 7 3.57 -10.40 15.28
CA SER A 7 2.44 -10.69 14.41
C SER A 7 1.33 -9.63 14.52
N VAL A 8 1.12 -9.07 15.71
CA VAL A 8 0.12 -8.01 15.92
C VAL A 8 0.55 -6.74 15.20
N VAL A 9 1.82 -6.38 15.29
CA VAL A 9 2.38 -5.19 14.60
C VAL A 9 2.18 -5.29 13.08
N ASN A 10 2.46 -6.46 12.50
CA ASN A 10 2.27 -6.67 11.06
C ASN A 10 0.80 -6.60 10.64
N ILE A 11 -0.11 -7.13 11.47
CA ILE A 11 -1.55 -7.03 11.21
C ILE A 11 -2.02 -5.57 11.29
N GLU A 12 -1.57 -4.82 12.29
CA GLU A 12 -1.91 -3.40 12.44
C GLU A 12 -1.40 -2.56 11.26
N ALA A 13 -0.18 -2.83 10.77
CA ALA A 13 0.36 -2.17 9.58
C ALA A 13 -0.49 -2.46 8.34
N LEU A 14 -0.84 -3.72 8.10
CA LEU A 14 -1.69 -4.11 6.97
C LEU A 14 -3.10 -3.49 7.06
N LEU A 15 -3.70 -3.46 8.26
CA LEU A 15 -4.98 -2.80 8.48
C LEU A 15 -4.91 -1.30 8.19
N SER A 16 -3.82 -0.65 8.57
CA SER A 16 -3.58 0.76 8.25
C SER A 16 -3.50 1.01 6.74
N GLU A 17 -2.81 0.12 5.99
CA GLU A 17 -2.78 0.19 4.53
C GLU A 17 -4.15 0.03 3.90
N VAL A 18 -4.97 -0.90 4.41
CA VAL A 18 -6.36 -1.09 3.97
C VAL A 18 -7.19 0.17 4.26
N ASP A 19 -7.04 0.78 5.43
CA ASP A 19 -7.74 2.02 5.78
C ASP A 19 -7.35 3.17 4.83
N VAL A 20 -6.08 3.27 4.46
CA VAL A 20 -5.61 4.25 3.47
C VAL A 20 -6.26 4.00 2.11
N ALA A 21 -6.28 2.74 1.63
CA ALA A 21 -6.93 2.39 0.37
C ALA A 21 -8.43 2.75 0.37
N MET A 22 -9.14 2.44 1.46
CA MET A 22 -10.56 2.74 1.63
C MET A 22 -10.86 4.24 1.62
N ARG A 23 -10.02 5.06 2.29
CA ARG A 23 -10.14 6.53 2.25
C ARG A 23 -9.99 7.05 0.83
N ARG A 24 -9.01 6.55 0.09
CA ARG A 24 -8.76 6.97 -1.28
C ARG A 24 -9.87 6.56 -2.25
N LEU A 25 -10.55 5.44 -1.99
CA LEU A 25 -11.76 5.07 -2.72
C LEU A 25 -12.89 6.09 -2.45
N ALA A 26 -13.11 6.45 -1.18
CA ALA A 26 -14.10 7.45 -0.82
C ALA A 26 -13.80 8.82 -1.44
N ASP A 27 -12.52 9.21 -1.49
CA ASP A 27 -12.07 10.47 -2.08
C ASP A 27 -12.00 10.42 -3.63
N GLY A 28 -12.23 9.26 -4.25
CA GLY A 28 -12.13 9.07 -5.70
C GLY A 28 -10.69 9.09 -6.25
N THR A 29 -9.67 9.00 -5.40
CA THR A 29 -8.25 9.09 -5.76
C THR A 29 -7.52 7.74 -5.76
N TYR A 30 -8.23 6.63 -5.49
CA TYR A 30 -7.68 5.28 -5.39
C TYR A 30 -6.80 4.88 -6.59
N GLN A 31 -7.21 5.27 -7.80
CA GLN A 31 -6.53 4.91 -9.05
C GLN A 31 -5.39 5.85 -9.43
N LEU A 32 -5.07 6.85 -8.61
CA LEU A 32 -4.04 7.86 -8.89
C LEU A 32 -2.78 7.58 -8.08
N CYS A 33 -1.62 8.04 -8.52
CA CYS A 33 -0.41 7.94 -7.72
C CYS A 33 -0.45 8.98 -6.60
N ALA A 34 -0.18 8.59 -5.35
CA ALA A 34 -0.11 9.53 -4.23
C ALA A 34 0.97 10.62 -4.41
N VAL A 35 2.02 10.33 -5.19
CA VAL A 35 3.15 11.25 -5.42
C VAL A 35 2.91 12.19 -6.59
N CYS A 36 2.61 11.66 -7.78
CA CYS A 36 2.52 12.45 -9.01
C CYS A 36 1.09 12.61 -9.56
N GLN A 37 0.08 12.02 -8.92
CA GLN A 37 -1.32 12.02 -9.35
C GLN A 37 -1.58 11.40 -10.74
N ALA A 38 -0.58 10.74 -11.34
CA ALA A 38 -0.76 9.99 -12.58
C ALA A 38 -1.54 8.68 -12.32
N PRO A 39 -2.33 8.17 -13.29
CA PRO A 39 -3.04 6.90 -13.13
C PRO A 39 -2.11 5.73 -12.80
N ILE A 40 -2.53 4.88 -11.85
CA ILE A 40 -1.91 3.58 -11.58
C ILE A 40 -2.55 2.55 -12.51
N ASP A 41 -1.72 1.66 -13.05
CA ASP A 41 -2.20 0.56 -13.89
C ASP A 41 -3.25 -0.28 -13.15
N ARG A 42 -4.37 -0.54 -13.82
CA ARG A 42 -5.47 -1.31 -13.27
C ARG A 42 -5.08 -2.76 -13.01
N GLU A 43 -4.27 -3.36 -13.88
CA GLU A 43 -3.82 -4.75 -13.70
C GLU A 43 -2.99 -4.85 -12.40
N ARG A 44 -2.13 -3.86 -12.13
CA ARG A 44 -1.37 -3.79 -10.88
C ARG A 44 -2.24 -3.59 -9.65
N LEU A 45 -3.29 -2.77 -9.74
CA LEU A 45 -4.25 -2.60 -8.64
C LEU A 45 -5.11 -3.86 -8.40
N VAL A 46 -5.34 -4.67 -9.42
CA VAL A 46 -6.00 -5.98 -9.27
C VAL A 46 -5.07 -6.98 -8.59
N ASP A 47 -3.79 -6.99 -8.97
CA ASP A 47 -2.78 -7.85 -8.35
C ASP A 47 -2.47 -7.45 -6.91
N ASN A 48 -2.35 -6.14 -6.65
CA ASN A 48 -2.15 -5.58 -5.32
C ASN A 48 -3.04 -4.34 -5.09
N PRO A 49 -4.20 -4.51 -4.42
CA PRO A 49 -5.14 -3.43 -4.09
C PRO A 49 -4.58 -2.35 -3.15
N LEU A 50 -3.47 -2.62 -2.44
CA LEU A 50 -2.89 -1.69 -1.47
C LEU A 50 -1.84 -0.77 -2.08
N LEU A 51 -1.55 -0.90 -3.38
CA LEU A 51 -0.65 0.01 -4.09
C LEU A 51 -1.13 1.45 -4.01
N THR A 52 -0.24 2.35 -3.58
CA THR A 52 -0.51 3.79 -3.53
C THR A 52 0.24 4.60 -4.56
N THR A 53 1.12 3.97 -5.34
CA THR A 53 2.00 4.65 -6.27
C THR A 53 2.09 3.97 -7.64
N CYS A 54 2.47 4.75 -8.65
CA CYS A 54 2.71 4.24 -9.99
C CYS A 54 4.09 3.58 -10.12
N VAL A 55 4.35 2.92 -11.25
CA VAL A 55 5.63 2.24 -11.54
C VAL A 55 6.86 3.16 -11.49
N GLN A 56 6.68 4.47 -11.68
CA GLN A 56 7.77 5.45 -11.60
C GLN A 56 8.13 5.87 -10.18
N HIS A 57 7.24 5.58 -9.21
CA HIS A 57 7.44 5.88 -7.80
C HIS A 57 7.25 4.61 -6.98
N PRO A 58 8.08 3.57 -7.17
CA PRO A 58 7.95 2.34 -6.42
C PRO A 58 7.94 2.66 -4.92
N GLN A 59 6.98 2.08 -4.19
CA GLN A 59 7.07 2.06 -2.74
C GLN A 59 8.35 1.31 -2.40
N LEU A 60 9.14 1.85 -1.47
CA LEU A 60 10.27 1.12 -0.93
C LEU A 60 9.70 0.07 0.02
N ASN A 61 9.25 -1.05 -0.52
CA ASN A 61 8.96 -2.24 0.25
C ASN A 61 10.27 -3.02 0.42
N GLU A 62 10.75 -3.13 1.66
CA GLU A 62 11.85 -4.01 2.05
C GLU A 62 11.41 -5.47 1.85
N SER A 63 11.39 -5.94 0.61
CA SER A 63 11.11 -7.32 0.26
C SER A 63 11.64 -7.66 -1.13
N ASP A 64 12.88 -7.26 -1.41
CA ASP A 64 13.74 -7.85 -2.45
C ASP A 64 14.94 -8.57 -1.79
N ASP A 65 14.73 -9.21 -0.63
CA ASP A 65 15.67 -10.19 -0.06
C ASP A 65 15.26 -11.61 -0.47
N HIS A 66 15.33 -11.85 -1.78
CA HIS A 66 15.42 -13.21 -2.32
C HIS A 66 16.77 -13.38 -3.02
N GLU A 67 17.83 -13.59 -2.24
CA GLU A 67 18.92 -14.50 -2.61
C GLU A 67 19.56 -15.17 -1.38
#